data_AF-A0A7Y4I1Z5-F1
#
_entry.id   AF-A0A7Y4I1Z5-F1
#
_cell.length_a   1.000
_cell.length_b   1.000
_cell.length_c   1.000
_cell.angle_alpha   90.00
_cell.angle_beta   90.00
_cell.angle_gamma   90.00
#
_symmetry.space_group_name_H-M   'P 1'
#
loop_
_entity.id
_entity.type
_entity.pdbx_description
1 polymer ?
#
loop_
_entity_poly.entity_id
_entity_poly.type
_entity_poly.pdbx_seq_one_letter_code
_entity_poly.pdbx_strand_id
1 'polypeptide(L)' 'MAASNDVILATDERELSEALGCSPDTLEDMRDLGVLASRGELWEVGPARDYLRDAAWADSLWA' A
#
# COMPACT_ATOMS: atom_id res chain seq x y z
N MET A 1 -6.50 -17.58 -2.28
CA MET A 1 -5.73 -16.42 -2.78
C MET A 1 -4.45 -16.38 -1.96
N ALA A 2 -3.29 -16.57 -2.59
CA ALA A 2 -2.03 -16.61 -1.88
C ALA A 2 -1.75 -15.20 -1.35
N ALA A 3 -1.84 -15.01 -0.03
CA ALA A 3 -1.35 -13.81 0.63
C ALA A 3 0.14 -13.72 0.31
N SER A 4 0.46 -12.92 -0.71
CA SER A 4 1.84 -12.58 -1.02
C SER A 4 2.30 -11.80 0.20
N ASN A 5 3.14 -12.39 1.04
CA ASN A 5 3.75 -11.68 2.17
C ASN A 5 4.79 -10.72 1.59
N ASP A 6 4.26 -9.68 0.94
CA ASP A 6 4.99 -8.64 0.24
C ASP A 6 5.31 -7.59 1.31
N VAL A 7 6.58 -7.54 1.67
CA VAL A 7 7.09 -6.69 2.75
C VAL A 7 8.16 -5.81 2.13
N ILE A 8 8.00 -4.49 2.29
CA ILE A 8 8.98 -3.51 1.82
C ILE A 8 9.70 -2.94 3.04
N LEU A 9 11.02 -2.83 2.91
CA LEU A 9 11.82 -2.09 3.87
C LEU A 9 11.76 -0.61 3.47
N ALA A 10 11.19 0.23 4.32
CA ALA A 10 11.12 1.67 4.11
C ALA A 10 11.37 2.37 5.44
N THR A 11 12.30 3.33 5.42
CA THR A 11 12.71 4.07 6.61
C THR A 11 11.64 5.09 7.02
N ASP A 12 10.91 5.60 6.03
CA ASP A 12 9.86 6.60 6.21
C ASP A 12 8.73 6.45 5.17
N GLU A 13 7.59 7.10 5.46
CA GLU A 13 6.37 7.03 4.65
C GLU A 13 6.56 7.59 3.24
N ARG A 14 7.58 8.45 3.02
CA ARG A 14 7.92 8.96 1.69
C ARG A 14 8.58 7.89 0.84
N GLU A 15 9.61 7.21 1.34
CA GLU A 15 10.20 6.07 0.64
C GLU A 15 9.16 4.99 0.34
N LEU A 16 8.25 4.73 1.28
CA LEU A 16 7.16 3.78 1.07
C LEU A 16 6.20 4.24 -0.03
N SER A 17 5.88 5.54 -0.10
CA SER A 17 5.01 6.13 -1.12
C SER A 17 5.61 5.98 -2.51
N GLU A 18 6.91 6.21 -2.64
CA GLU A 18 7.65 6.05 -3.88
C GLU A 18 7.74 4.58 -4.29
N ALA A 19 7.98 3.66 -3.33
CA ALA A 19 8.05 2.22 -3.60
C ALA A 19 6.69 1.64 -4.03
N LEU A 20 5.59 2.14 -3.47
CA LEU A 20 4.23 1.78 -3.86
C LEU A 20 3.74 2.52 -5.12
N GLY A 21 4.45 3.58 -5.53
CA GLY A 21 4.05 4.44 -6.65
C GLY A 21 2.76 5.22 -6.36
N CYS A 22 2.50 5.56 -5.10
CA CYS A 22 1.28 6.23 -4.66
C CYS A 22 1.60 7.51 -3.91
N SER A 23 0.62 8.42 -3.81
CA SER A 23 0.78 9.66 -3.06
C SER A 23 0.82 9.40 -1.54
N PRO A 24 1.55 10.23 -0.77
CA PRO A 24 1.63 10.09 0.69
C PRO A 24 0.25 10.19 1.37
N ASP A 25 -0.67 11.03 0.86
CA ASP A 25 -2.06 11.09 1.35
C ASP A 25 -2.79 9.73 1.24
N THR A 26 -2.58 8.99 0.15
CA THR A 26 -3.19 7.67 -0.03
C THR A 26 -2.60 6.65 0.95
N LEU A 27 -1.33 6.81 1.31
CA LEU A 27 -0.68 5.97 2.31
C LEU A 27 -1.22 6.20 3.71
N GLU A 28 -1.48 7.47 4.07
CA GLU A 28 -2.09 7.83 5.34
C GLU A 28 -3.51 7.25 5.45
N ASP A 29 -4.30 7.33 4.36
CA ASP A 29 -5.63 6.72 4.27
C ASP A 29 -5.58 5.19 4.43
N MET A 30 -4.67 4.50 3.72
CA MET A 30 -4.48 3.05 3.86
C MET A 30 -4.05 2.63 5.26
N ARG A 31 -3.32 3.49 5.97
CA ARG A 31 -2.91 3.28 7.36
C ARG A 31 -4.10 3.44 8.31
N ASP A 32 -4.93 4.47 8.12
CA ASP A 32 -6.15 4.69 8.90
C ASP A 32 -7.16 3.55 8.71
N LEU A 33 -7.28 3.04 7.47
CA LEU A 33 -8.09 1.87 7.12
C LEU A 33 -7.54 0.54 7.66
N GLY A 34 -6.33 0.53 8.22
CA GLY A 34 -5.67 -0.69 8.75
C GLY A 34 -5.21 -1.66 7.67
N VAL A 35 -5.14 -1.22 6.42
CA VAL A 35 -4.66 -2.00 5.26
C VAL A 35 -3.12 -2.07 5.29
N LEU A 36 -2.47 -1.07 5.86
CA LEU A 36 -1.03 -0.96 5.97
C LEU A 36 -0.56 -1.27 7.41
N ALA A 37 0.28 -2.29 7.58
CA ALA A 37 0.85 -2.64 8.88
C ALA A 37 2.36 -2.36 8.91
N SER A 38 2.81 -1.60 9.90
CA SER A 38 4.23 -1.35 10.18
C SER A 38 4.73 -2.24 11.32
N ARG A 39 5.85 -2.92 11.11
CA ARG A 39 6.65 -3.60 12.13
C ARG A 39 8.04 -2.97 12.16
N GLY A 40 8.11 -1.73 12.64
CA GLY A 40 9.35 -0.94 12.63
C GLY A 40 9.65 -0.41 11.23
N GLU A 41 10.83 -0.74 10.70
CA GLU A 41 11.25 -0.37 9.33
C GLU A 41 10.67 -1.30 8.24
N LEU A 42 10.00 -2.38 8.65
CA LEU A 42 9.35 -3.33 7.75
C LEU A 42 7.86 -3.02 7.62
N TRP A 43 7.42 -2.83 6.39
CA TRP A 43 6.03 -2.50 6.07
C TRP A 43 5.40 -3.64 5.30
N GLU A 44 4.33 -4.21 5.85
CA GLU A 44 3.54 -5.23 5.15
C GLU A 44 2.64 -4.51 4.12
N VAL A 45 3.04 -4.61 2.84
CA VAL A 45 2.36 -3.93 1.73
C VAL A 45 1.47 -4.86 0.91
N GLY A 46 1.45 -6.16 1.21
CA GLY A 46 0.60 -7.13 0.53
C GLY A 46 -0.87 -6.67 0.41
N PRO A 47 -1.54 -6.30 1.52
CA PRO A 47 -2.91 -5.81 1.47
C PRO A 47 -3.04 -4.44 0.78
N ALA A 48 -2.05 -3.55 0.97
CA ALA A 48 -2.04 -2.23 0.33
C ALA A 48 -1.93 -2.33 -1.19
N ARG A 49 -1.09 -3.23 -1.71
CA ARG A 49 -0.96 -3.44 -3.16
C ARG A 49 -2.21 -4.07 -3.76
N ASP A 50 -2.88 -4.95 -3.03
CA ASP A 50 -4.16 -5.53 -3.43
C ASP A 50 -5.25 -4.44 -3.49
N TYR A 51 -5.34 -3.61 -2.44
CA TYR A 51 -6.23 -2.46 -2.40
C TYR A 51 -6.00 -1.48 -3.56
N LEU A 52 -4.75 -1.10 -3.80
CA LEU A 52 -4.39 -0.21 -4.91
C LEU A 52 -4.69 -0.83 -6.28
N ARG A 53 -4.51 -2.14 -6.41
CA ARG A 53 -4.86 -2.86 -7.64
C ARG A 53 -6.37 -2.89 -7.87
N ASP A 54 -7.16 -3.15 -6.84
CA ASP A 54 -8.62 -3.09 -6.89
C ASP A 54 -9.11 -1.67 -7.20
N ALA A 55 -8.52 -0.66 -6.57
CA ALA A 55 -8.82 0.75 -6.83
C ALA A 55 -8.48 1.16 -8.27
N ALA A 56 -7.30 0.79 -8.78
CA ALA A 56 -6.89 1.06 -10.15
C ALA A 56 -7.76 0.29 -11.17
N TRP A 57 -8.18 -0.93 -10.83
CA TRP A 57 -9.11 -1.69 -11.66
C TRP A 57 -10.49 -1.03 -11.70
N ALA A 58 -11.01 -0.61 -10.55
CA ALA A 58 -12.28 0.12 -10.46
C ALA A 58 -12.23 1.43 -11.23
N ASP A 59 -11.15 2.21 -11.09
CA ASP A 59 -10.93 3.44 -11.86
C ASP A 59 -10.96 3.15 -13.37
N SER A 60 -10.30 2.09 -13.83
CA SER A 60 -10.31 1.69 -15.24
C SER A 60 -11.67 1.23 -15.77
N LEU A 61 -12.57 0.79 -14.89
CA LEU A 61 -13.92 0.36 -15.25
C LEU A 61 -14.90 1.54 -15.38
N TRP A 62 -14.66 2.61 -14.63
CA TRP A 62 -15.50 3.81 -14.59
C TRP A 62 -14.90 5.01 -15.35
N ALA A 63 -13.71 4.85 -15.96
CA ALA A 63 -13.02 5.84 -16.79
C ALA A 63 -13.56 5.94 -18.24
#